data_AF-A0A7W1HV37-F1
#
_entry.id   AF-A0A7W1HV37-F1
#
_cell.length_a   1.000
_cell.length_b   1.000
_cell.length_c   1.000
_cell.angle_alpha   90.00
_cell.angle_beta   90.00
_cell.angle_gamma   90.00
#
_symmetry.space_group_name_H-M   'P 1'
#
loop_
_entity.id
_entity.type
_entity.pdbx_description
1 polymer ?
#
loop_
_entity_poly.entity_id
_entity_poly.type
_entity_poly.pdbx_seq_one_letter_code
_entity_poly.pdbx_strand_id
1 'polypeptide(L)'
;MSTTQILTPTEIRNYESPPRFDSFSRKKFFALPIGLMKEVEILRTSSGKIAFILQTGYFRSANRFFGNRFYEPDIAYVAGRLSLSNPVTLEVPKQTLARNRQIIAEFYGFRRLTKIDKERLIQEIADLVKHFTRPAEVFNLSSR
;
A
#
# COMPACT_ATOMS: atom_id res chain seq x y z
N MET A 1 -12.99 -6.23 30.70
CA MET A 1 -11.71 -5.62 30.28
C MET A 1 -12.04 -4.54 29.26
N SER A 2 -11.80 -3.27 29.56
CA SER A 2 -12.10 -2.17 28.66
C SER A 2 -11.00 -2.07 27.61
N THR A 3 -11.32 -2.36 26.34
CA THR A 3 -10.37 -2.22 25.24
C THR A 3 -10.11 -0.73 25.01
N THR A 4 -8.95 -0.22 25.39
CA THR A 4 -8.54 1.15 25.08
C THR A 4 -8.48 1.29 23.55
N GLN A 5 -9.44 2.02 22.96
CA GLN A 5 -9.38 2.38 21.55
C GLN A 5 -8.32 3.47 21.37
N ILE A 6 -7.14 3.07 20.88
CA ILE A 6 -6.03 3.98 20.58
C ILE A 6 -6.36 4.85 19.36
N LEU A 7 -7.12 4.30 18.41
CA LEU A 7 -7.61 4.99 17.22
C LEU A 7 -9.13 5.02 17.23
N THR A 8 -9.67 6.17 16.83
CA THR A 8 -11.08 6.32 16.48
C THR A 8 -11.41 5.52 15.22
N PRO A 9 -12.68 5.15 14.99
CA PRO A 9 -13.10 4.51 13.75
C PRO A 9 -12.73 5.30 12.48
N THR A 10 -12.66 6.63 12.57
CA THR A 10 -12.25 7.49 11.45
C THR A 10 -10.76 7.37 11.17
N GLU A 11 -9.92 7.36 12.20
CA GLU A 11 -8.47 7.18 12.05
C GLU A 11 -8.14 5.80 11.48
N ILE A 12 -8.84 4.75 11.91
CA ILE A 12 -8.72 3.41 11.33
C ILE A 12 -9.04 3.44 9.84
N ARG A 13 -10.18 4.04 9.46
CA ARG A 13 -10.57 4.14 8.04
C ARG A 13 -9.54 4.91 7.21
N ASN A 14 -9.00 6.01 7.75
CA ASN A 14 -7.99 6.80 7.06
C ASN A 14 -6.68 6.02 6.91
N TYR A 15 -6.29 5.24 7.93
CA TYR A 15 -5.10 4.40 7.92
C TYR A 15 -5.20 3.23 6.94
N GLU A 16 -6.39 2.63 6.80
CA GLU A 16 -6.66 1.49 5.91
C GLU A 16 -7.02 1.89 4.48
N SER A 17 -7.23 3.18 4.21
CA SER A 17 -7.56 3.70 2.89
C SER A 17 -6.31 4.13 2.12
N PRO A 18 -6.26 3.91 0.78
CA PRO A 18 -5.19 4.47 -0.04
C PRO A 18 -5.08 6.00 0.15
N PRO A 19 -3.87 6.57 0.02
CA PRO A 19 -3.71 8.02 0.06
C PRO A 19 -4.45 8.68 -1.11
N ARG A 20 -5.06 9.83 -0.84
CA ARG A 20 -5.66 10.69 -1.88
C ARG A 20 -4.55 11.50 -2.53
N PHE A 21 -4.13 11.10 -3.72
CA PHE A 21 -3.10 11.83 -4.45
C PHE A 21 -3.63 13.09 -5.13
N ASP A 22 -2.80 14.12 -5.15
CA ASP A 22 -2.90 15.27 -6.04
C ASP A 22 -2.09 15.03 -7.32
N SER A 23 -2.11 15.98 -8.25
CA SER A 23 -1.40 15.87 -9.52
C SER A 23 0.11 15.65 -9.35
N PHE A 24 0.72 16.28 -8.35
CA PHE A 24 2.14 16.10 -8.04
C PHE A 24 2.44 14.69 -7.53
N SER A 25 1.66 14.21 -6.55
CA SER A 25 1.80 12.88 -5.98
C SER A 25 1.57 11.78 -7.01
N ARG A 26 0.59 11.94 -7.91
CA ARG A 26 0.39 11.02 -9.05
C ARG A 26 1.63 10.93 -9.92
N LYS A 27 2.18 12.07 -10.33
CA LYS A 27 3.40 12.13 -11.15
C LYS A 27 4.60 11.50 -10.44
N LYS A 28 4.74 11.75 -9.14
CA LYS A 28 5.80 11.18 -8.31
C LYS A 28 5.65 9.67 -8.18
N PHE A 29 4.55 9.21 -7.60
CA PHE A 29 4.40 7.83 -7.12
C PHE A 29 4.00 6.84 -8.20
N PHE A 30 3.29 7.25 -9.27
CA PHE A 30 2.97 6.36 -10.39
C PHE A 30 4.05 6.32 -11.49
N ALA A 31 5.17 7.03 -11.30
CA ALA A 31 6.39 6.82 -12.08
C ALA A 31 7.18 5.65 -11.49
N LEU A 32 7.08 4.49 -12.13
CA LEU A 32 7.72 3.25 -11.69
C LEU A 32 9.19 3.19 -12.11
N PRO A 33 10.08 2.60 -11.28
CA PRO A 33 11.41 2.18 -11.70
C PRO A 33 11.36 1.19 -12.87
N ILE A 34 12.42 1.17 -13.69
CA ILE A 34 12.51 0.31 -14.90
C ILE A 34 12.22 -1.16 -14.59
N GLY A 35 12.72 -1.69 -13.47
CA GLY A 35 12.48 -3.08 -13.08
C GLY A 35 11.01 -3.43 -12.92
N LEU A 36 10.22 -2.53 -12.31
CA LEU A 36 8.78 -2.72 -12.16
C LEU A 36 8.00 -2.39 -13.45
N MET A 37 8.52 -1.53 -14.31
CA MET A 37 7.91 -1.29 -15.63
C MET A 37 7.97 -2.54 -16.53
N LYS A 38 9.05 -3.32 -16.46
CA LYS A 38 9.14 -4.61 -17.16
C LYS A 38 8.05 -5.59 -16.72
N GLU A 39 7.72 -5.61 -15.43
CA GLU A 39 6.59 -6.39 -14.91
C GLU A 39 5.25 -5.91 -15.48
N VAL A 40 5.08 -4.61 -15.69
CA VAL A 40 3.86 -4.05 -16.32
C VAL A 40 3.75 -4.49 -17.78
N GLU A 41 4.85 -4.50 -18.53
CA GLU A 41 4.85 -4.83 -19.96
C GLU A 41 4.38 -6.26 -20.25
N ILE A 42 4.75 -7.22 -19.38
CA ILE A 42 4.39 -8.64 -19.53
C ILE A 42 2.95 -8.97 -19.12
N LEU A 43 2.25 -8.05 -18.44
CA LEU A 43 0.85 -8.27 -18.04
C LEU A 43 -0.06 -8.24 -19.28
N ARG A 44 -0.98 -9.21 -19.36
CA ARG A 44 -1.86 -9.37 -20.53
C ARG A 44 -3.03 -8.40 -20.56
N THR A 45 -3.56 -8.04 -19.38
CA THR A 45 -4.79 -7.24 -19.30
C THR A 45 -4.49 -5.79 -18.98
N SER A 46 -5.21 -4.88 -19.63
CA SER A 46 -5.18 -3.44 -19.33
C SER A 46 -5.48 -3.17 -17.85
N SER A 47 -6.46 -3.87 -17.29
CA SER A 47 -6.81 -3.73 -15.87
C SER A 47 -5.68 -4.18 -14.92
N GLY A 48 -4.97 -5.25 -15.28
CA GLY A 48 -3.81 -5.73 -14.54
C GLY A 48 -2.66 -4.73 -14.56
N LYS A 49 -2.35 -4.14 -15.73
CA LYS A 49 -1.32 -3.10 -15.88
C LYS A 49 -1.61 -1.88 -15.01
N ILE A 50 -2.83 -1.37 -15.10
CA ILE A 50 -3.28 -0.21 -14.32
C ILE A 50 -3.19 -0.54 -12.81
N ALA A 51 -3.73 -1.69 -12.38
CA ALA A 51 -3.70 -2.07 -10.97
C ALA A 51 -2.28 -2.24 -10.42
N PHE A 52 -1.36 -2.77 -11.22
CA PHE A 52 0.04 -2.93 -10.81
C PHE A 52 0.70 -1.59 -10.52
N ILE A 53 0.53 -0.60 -11.41
CA ILE A 53 1.05 0.75 -11.23
C ILE A 53 0.43 1.41 -9.98
N LEU A 54 -0.89 1.29 -9.81
CA LEU A 54 -1.59 1.86 -8.67
C LEU A 54 -1.13 1.25 -7.34
N GLN A 55 -1.04 -0.08 -7.25
CA GLN A 55 -0.53 -0.77 -6.07
C GLN A 55 0.91 -0.37 -5.75
N THR A 56 1.74 -0.21 -6.79
CA THR A 56 3.13 0.22 -6.61
C THR A 56 3.21 1.64 -6.07
N GLY A 57 2.44 2.57 -6.64
CA GLY A 57 2.46 3.97 -6.22
C GLY A 57 1.97 4.16 -4.79
N TYR A 58 0.86 3.51 -4.43
CA TYR A 58 0.35 3.55 -3.05
C TYR A 58 1.31 2.89 -2.06
N PHE A 59 1.91 1.76 -2.44
CA PHE A 59 2.91 1.11 -1.60
C PHE A 59 4.11 2.03 -1.37
N ARG A 60 4.63 2.66 -2.43
CA ARG A 60 5.79 3.56 -2.32
C ARG A 60 5.52 4.83 -1.50
N SER A 61 4.26 5.26 -1.39
CA SER A 61 3.90 6.41 -0.56
C SER A 61 3.67 6.08 0.92
N ALA A 62 3.23 4.85 1.23
CA ALA A 62 2.71 4.51 2.56
C ALA A 62 3.29 3.22 3.16
N ASN A 63 4.25 2.59 2.47
CA ASN A 63 4.89 1.31 2.79
C ASN A 63 3.89 0.20 3.17
N ARG A 64 2.70 0.22 2.54
CA ARG A 64 1.62 -0.73 2.82
C ARG A 64 0.76 -0.98 1.60
N PHE A 65 0.05 -2.11 1.63
CA PHE A 65 -0.94 -2.44 0.62
C PHE A 65 -2.35 -2.19 1.14
N PHE A 66 -3.19 -1.66 0.27
CA PHE A 66 -4.56 -1.30 0.59
C PHE A 66 -5.55 -2.34 0.05
N GLY A 67 -6.85 -2.08 0.24
CA GLY A 67 -7.92 -2.90 -0.34
C GLY A 67 -7.89 -2.96 -1.87
N ASN A 68 -8.88 -3.63 -2.44
CA ASN A 68 -8.97 -3.87 -3.89
C ASN A 68 -9.71 -2.77 -4.65
N ARG A 69 -9.95 -1.62 -4.00
CA ARG A 69 -10.61 -0.46 -4.59
C ARG A 69 -9.57 0.61 -4.85
N PHE A 70 -9.66 1.22 -6.01
CA PHE A 70 -8.80 2.29 -6.45
C PHE A 70 -9.64 3.55 -6.68
N TYR A 71 -9.05 4.73 -6.49
CA TYR A 71 -9.75 5.97 -6.78
C TYR A 71 -9.81 6.22 -8.29
N GLU A 72 -11.00 6.56 -8.79
CA GLU A 72 -11.24 6.87 -10.19
C GLU A 72 -10.25 7.90 -10.78
N PRO A 73 -9.93 9.03 -10.12
CA PRO A 73 -8.93 9.96 -10.67
C PRO A 73 -7.54 9.34 -10.87
N ASP A 74 -7.17 8.38 -10.02
CA ASP A 74 -5.89 7.70 -10.11
C ASP A 74 -5.92 6.62 -11.21
N ILE A 75 -7.04 5.92 -11.37
CA ILE A 75 -7.29 5.02 -12.52
C ILE A 75 -7.16 5.81 -13.82
N ALA A 76 -7.85 6.94 -13.94
CA ALA A 76 -7.85 7.79 -15.12
C ALA A 76 -6.45 8.30 -15.47
N TYR A 77 -5.71 8.76 -14.46
CA TYR A 77 -4.34 9.21 -14.64
C TYR A 77 -3.43 8.10 -15.21
N VAL A 78 -3.49 6.90 -14.62
CA VAL A 78 -2.66 5.77 -15.03
C VAL A 78 -3.09 5.23 -16.40
N ALA A 79 -4.38 5.10 -16.65
CA ALA A 79 -4.91 4.67 -17.94
C ALA A 79 -4.46 5.61 -19.07
N GLY A 80 -4.57 6.93 -18.86
CA GLY A 80 -4.11 7.93 -19.81
C GLY A 80 -2.61 7.85 -20.10
N ARG A 81 -1.78 7.60 -19.07
CA ARG A 81 -0.32 7.41 -19.24
C ARG A 81 0.05 6.18 -20.07
N LEU A 82 -0.79 5.15 -20.06
CA LEU A 82 -0.59 3.92 -20.83
C LEU A 82 -1.33 3.94 -22.18
N SER A 83 -2.02 5.03 -22.52
CA SER A 83 -2.91 5.10 -23.69
C SER A 83 -3.94 3.97 -23.71
N LEU A 84 -4.44 3.59 -22.54
CA LEU A 84 -5.46 2.55 -22.36
C LEU A 84 -6.85 3.17 -22.14
N SER A 85 -7.89 2.35 -22.31
CA SER A 85 -9.24 2.73 -21.90
C SER A 85 -9.26 3.12 -20.41
N ASN A 86 -10.05 4.14 -20.09
CA ASN A 86 -10.23 4.66 -18.74
C ASN A 86 -11.55 4.15 -18.14
N PRO A 87 -11.54 3.02 -17.41
CA PRO A 87 -12.75 2.54 -16.76
C PRO A 87 -13.02 3.34 -15.48
N VAL A 88 -14.30 3.58 -15.19
CA VAL A 88 -14.72 4.22 -13.93
C VAL A 88 -14.34 3.38 -12.71
N THR A 89 -14.43 2.05 -12.84
CA THR A 89 -14.03 1.08 -11.80
C THR A 89 -13.06 0.07 -12.38
N LEU A 90 -12.03 -0.28 -11.61
CA LEU A 90 -11.05 -1.28 -12.01
C LEU A 90 -11.33 -2.63 -11.35
N GLU A 91 -11.83 -3.58 -12.13
CA GLU A 91 -12.04 -4.95 -11.66
C GLU A 91 -10.82 -5.82 -11.96
N VAL A 92 -10.20 -6.35 -10.89
CA VAL A 92 -9.03 -7.21 -10.99
C VAL A 92 -9.16 -8.39 -10.01
N PRO A 93 -8.85 -9.63 -10.45
CA PRO A 93 -8.89 -10.80 -9.57
C PRO A 93 -8.02 -10.64 -8.33
N LYS A 94 -8.51 -11.13 -7.18
CA LYS A 94 -7.80 -11.08 -5.89
C LYS A 94 -6.42 -11.73 -5.97
N GLN A 95 -6.30 -12.83 -6.73
CA GLN A 95 -5.07 -13.57 -6.95
C GLN A 95 -4.03 -12.72 -7.69
N THR A 96 -4.44 -11.97 -8.72
CA THR A 96 -3.58 -11.03 -9.44
C THR A 96 -3.09 -9.93 -8.50
N LEU A 97 -4.00 -9.34 -7.70
CA LEU A 97 -3.62 -8.33 -6.72
C LEU A 97 -2.65 -8.88 -5.68
N ALA A 98 -2.82 -10.12 -5.22
CA ALA A 98 -1.92 -10.77 -4.27
C ALA A 98 -0.52 -11.03 -4.86
N ARG A 99 -0.45 -11.51 -6.10
CA ARG A 99 0.82 -11.68 -6.84
C ARG A 99 1.56 -10.35 -6.98
N ASN A 100 0.86 -9.29 -7.39
CA ASN A 100 1.45 -7.96 -7.53
C ASN A 100 2.06 -7.48 -6.20
N ARG A 101 1.35 -7.65 -5.08
CA ARG A 101 1.86 -7.27 -3.75
C ARG A 101 3.17 -7.99 -3.42
N GLN A 102 3.28 -9.27 -3.78
CA GLN A 102 4.52 -10.03 -3.58
C GLN A 102 5.67 -9.45 -4.40
N ILE A 103 5.47 -9.26 -5.70
CA ILE A 103 6.49 -8.70 -6.60
C ILE A 103 6.93 -7.32 -6.14
N ILE A 104 5.98 -6.45 -5.78
CA ILE A 104 6.26 -5.09 -5.32
C ILE A 104 7.04 -5.11 -4.00
N ALA A 105 6.64 -5.94 -3.04
CA ALA A 105 7.32 -6.05 -1.76
C ALA A 105 8.76 -6.54 -1.95
N GLU A 106 8.96 -7.63 -2.70
CA GLU A 106 10.27 -8.21 -3.00
C GLU A 106 11.17 -7.19 -3.71
N PHE A 107 10.64 -6.45 -4.69
CA PHE A 107 11.38 -5.41 -5.41
C PHE A 107 11.92 -4.32 -4.48
N TYR A 108 11.14 -3.89 -3.48
CA TYR A 108 11.56 -2.88 -2.51
C TYR A 108 12.27 -3.48 -1.27
N GLY A 109 12.63 -4.77 -1.30
CA GLY A 109 13.33 -5.44 -0.19
C GLY A 109 12.47 -5.74 1.03
N PHE A 110 11.15 -5.63 0.91
CA PHE A 110 10.21 -6.04 1.95
C PHE A 110 9.95 -7.54 1.84
N ARG A 111 9.95 -8.20 3.00
CA ARG A 111 9.60 -9.63 3.11
C ARG A 111 8.47 -9.83 4.11
N ARG A 112 7.76 -10.95 3.97
CA ARG A 112 6.78 -11.36 4.98
C ARG A 112 7.48 -11.65 6.31
N LEU A 113 6.87 -11.19 7.40
CA LEU A 113 7.31 -11.52 8.75
C LEU A 113 7.07 -12.99 9.04
N THR A 114 8.13 -13.68 9.43
CA THR A 114 8.09 -15.04 9.96
C THR A 114 7.56 -15.05 11.39
N LYS A 115 7.34 -16.25 11.95
CA LYS A 115 6.97 -16.38 13.37
C LYS A 115 8.03 -15.76 14.30
N ILE A 116 9.31 -15.99 13.99
CA ILE A 116 10.44 -15.45 14.76
C ILE A 116 10.48 -13.93 14.68
N ASP A 117 10.24 -13.35 13.49
CA ASP A 117 10.21 -11.88 13.36
C ASP A 117 9.07 -11.27 14.19
N LYS A 118 7.91 -11.92 14.21
CA LYS A 118 6.76 -11.47 15.03
C LYS A 118 7.08 -11.52 16.52
N GLU A 119 7.72 -12.60 16.98
CA GLU A 119 8.12 -12.74 18.39
C GLU A 119 9.11 -11.65 18.80
N ARG A 120 10.12 -11.37 17.95
CA ARG A 120 11.07 -10.26 18.18
C ARG A 120 10.37 -8.91 18.19
N LEU A 121 9.46 -8.66 17.24
CA LEU A 121 8.72 -7.41 17.17
C LEU A 121 7.82 -7.20 18.39
N ILE A 122 7.18 -8.25 18.89
CA ILE A 122 6.38 -8.18 20.13
C ILE A 122 7.27 -7.80 21.31
N GLN A 123 8.46 -8.39 21.41
CA GLN A 123 9.41 -8.06 22.47
C GLN A 123 9.86 -6.59 22.39
N GLU A 124 10.22 -6.12 21.20
CA GLU A 124 10.62 -4.73 20.95
C GLU A 124 9.48 -3.75 21.28
N ILE A 125 8.25 -4.03 20.85
CA ILE A 125 7.07 -3.23 21.19
C ILE A 125 6.85 -3.22 22.71
N ALA A 126 6.97 -4.36 23.39
CA ALA A 126 6.83 -4.44 24.84
C ALA A 126 7.88 -3.56 25.54
N ASP A 127 9.11 -3.55 25.04
CA ASP A 127 10.17 -2.70 25.57
C ASP A 127 9.90 -1.22 25.29
N LEU A 128 9.43 -0.85 24.09
CA LEU A 128 9.01 0.53 23.79
C LEU A 128 7.87 0.98 24.71
N VAL A 129 6.84 0.15 24.91
CA VAL A 129 5.72 0.48 25.80
C VAL A 129 6.17 0.67 27.26
N LYS A 130 7.24 0.00 27.71
CA LYS A 130 7.80 0.29 29.05
C LYS A 130 8.41 1.69 29.14
N HIS A 131 8.94 2.22 28.04
CA HIS A 131 9.55 3.55 27.98
C HIS A 131 8.54 4.67 27.70
N PHE A 132 7.44 4.37 27.00
CA PHE A 132 6.36 5.33 26.72
C PHE A 132 5.20 5.19 27.70
N THR A 133 4.80 6.30 28.34
CA THR A 133 3.65 6.30 29.26
C THR A 133 2.29 6.21 28.56
N ARG A 134 2.23 6.39 27.23
CA ARG A 134 0.98 6.41 26.44
C ARG A 134 1.08 5.55 25.15
N PRO A 135 0.22 4.53 24.97
CA PRO A 135 0.24 3.67 23.78
C PRO A 135 0.09 4.41 22.43
N ALA A 136 -0.57 5.57 22.40
CA ALA A 136 -0.72 6.38 21.18
C ALA A 136 0.63 6.92 20.65
N GLU A 137 1.61 7.15 21.52
CA GLU A 137 2.93 7.65 21.12
C GLU A 137 3.74 6.58 20.38
N VAL A 138 3.65 5.32 20.82
CA VAL A 138 4.25 4.17 20.15
C VAL A 138 3.70 4.02 18.72
N PHE A 139 2.39 4.16 18.54
CA PHE A 139 1.76 4.08 17.22
C PHE A 139 2.25 5.19 16.26
N ASN A 140 2.38 6.42 16.76
CA ASN A 140 2.83 7.55 15.95
C ASN A 140 4.29 7.43 15.48
N LEU A 141 5.15 6.75 16.26
CA LEU A 141 6.54 6.48 15.86
C LEU A 141 6.63 5.46 14.72
N SER A 142 5.79 4.42 14.75
CA SER A 142 5.75 3.40 13.68
C SER A 142 5.17 3.90 12.34
N SER A 143 4.53 5.07 12.35
CA SER A 143 3.84 5.64 11.18
C SER A 143 4.70 6.61 10.36
N ARG A 144 5.98 6.81 10.72
CA ARG A 144 6.92 7.72 10.05
C ARG A 144 7.77 7.04 8.99
#